data_AF-A0A402BI57-F1
#
_entry.id   AF-A0A402BI57-F1
#
_cell.length_a   1.000
_cell.length_b   1.000
_cell.length_c   1.000
_cell.angle_alpha   90.00
_cell.angle_beta   90.00
_cell.angle_gamma   90.00
#
_symmetry.space_group_name_H-M   'P 1'
#
loop_
_entity.id
_entity.type
_entity.pdbx_description
1 polymer ?
#
loop_
_entity_poly.entity_id
_entity_poly.type
_entity_poly.pdbx_seq_one_letter_code
_entity_poly.pdbx_strand_id
1 'polypeptide(L)'
;MKYLFRGFTSPSGAKGLRSPDELDRFMVRQRLALFKSIHQMRRYRWRLICSLIVLCALSIIWFLPLPDETQAIQTIHQHQATVMTGLQKVCDQPTKVFQVFGYPSSRVPAKALLARLPTPTQLHLQKQGDMTYDPAKNVLCTVGWTGIYTRFIQPAEK
;
A
#
# COMPACT_ATOMS: atom_id res chain seq x y z
N MET A 1 -8.48 57.38 23.35
CA MET A 1 -7.89 56.02 23.33
C MET A 1 -6.45 56.12 23.83
N LYS A 2 -6.11 55.41 24.91
CA LYS A 2 -4.79 55.43 25.56
C LYS A 2 -3.88 54.41 24.88
N TYR A 3 -2.75 54.85 24.33
CA TYR A 3 -1.70 53.96 23.82
C TYR A 3 -0.74 53.59 24.96
N LEU A 4 -0.60 52.29 25.22
CA LEU A 4 0.36 51.69 26.13
C LEU A 4 1.68 51.42 25.38
N PHE A 5 2.55 52.43 25.26
CA PHE A 5 3.96 52.17 24.96
C PHE A 5 4.73 52.08 26.28
N ARG A 6 4.74 50.85 26.79
CA ARG A 6 5.52 50.40 27.94
C ARG A 6 7.00 50.46 27.56
N GLY A 7 7.79 51.08 28.43
CA GLY A 7 9.14 51.56 28.17
C GLY A 7 10.10 50.54 27.56
N PHE A 8 10.76 50.97 26.49
CA PHE A 8 12.14 50.57 26.23
C PHE A 8 13.04 51.57 26.95
N THR A 9 13.62 51.12 28.06
CA THR A 9 14.80 51.77 28.63
C THR A 9 15.91 51.69 27.60
N SER A 10 16.18 52.83 26.98
CA SER A 10 17.38 53.06 26.17
C SER A 10 18.61 52.80 27.05
N PRO A 11 19.50 51.84 26.74
CA PRO A 11 20.83 51.87 27.31
C PRO A 11 21.61 52.96 26.58
N SER A 12 21.59 54.14 27.19
CA SER A 12 22.61 55.17 27.03
C SER A 12 23.99 54.54 27.29
N GLY A 13 24.66 54.18 26.20
CA GLY A 13 25.99 53.58 26.20
C GLY A 13 26.64 53.66 24.81
N ALA A 14 26.36 54.71 24.05
CA ALA A 14 27.04 55.02 22.80
C ALA A 14 28.48 55.47 23.09
N LYS A 15 29.37 54.52 23.37
CA LYS A 15 30.83 54.71 23.20
C LYS A 15 31.14 54.46 21.72
N GLY A 16 30.85 55.47 20.91
CA GLY A 16 31.26 55.52 19.51
C GLY A 16 32.69 56.02 19.40
N LEU A 17 33.59 55.12 18.98
CA LEU A 17 34.48 55.35 17.84
C LEU A 17 35.09 53.99 17.47
N ARG A 18 34.25 53.06 16.99
CA ARG A 18 34.78 51.90 16.26
C ARG A 18 35.22 52.41 14.90
N SER A 19 36.53 52.38 14.65
CA SER A 19 37.11 52.70 13.36
C SER A 19 36.40 51.90 12.26
N PRO A 20 36.19 52.46 11.06
CA PRO A 20 35.52 51.78 9.95
C PRO A 20 36.14 50.40 9.66
N ASP A 21 37.43 50.22 9.95
CA ASP A 21 38.16 48.95 9.82
C ASP A 21 37.69 47.83 10.77
N GLU A 22 37.15 48.16 11.95
CA GLU A 22 36.62 47.14 12.87
C GLU A 22 35.27 46.60 12.42
N LEU A 23 34.43 47.46 11.82
CA LEU A 23 33.13 47.04 11.30
C LEU A 23 33.32 46.07 10.14
N ASP A 24 34.28 46.34 9.26
CA ASP A 24 34.62 45.46 8.14
C ASP A 24 35.21 44.13 8.63
N ARG A 25 36.11 44.16 9.62
CA ARG A 25 36.62 42.92 10.24
C ARG A 25 35.52 42.09 10.90
N PHE A 26 34.54 42.73 11.53
CA PHE A 26 33.42 42.04 12.14
C PHE A 26 32.52 41.39 11.08
N MET A 27 32.20 42.12 10.01
CA MET A 27 31.41 41.61 8.89
C MET A 27 32.09 40.43 8.20
N VAL A 28 33.41 40.48 7.97
CA VAL A 28 34.18 39.37 7.37
C VAL A 28 34.17 38.13 8.26
N ARG A 29 34.37 38.29 9.57
CA ARG A 29 34.30 37.16 10.53
C ARG A 29 32.89 36.56 10.59
N GLN A 30 31.85 37.38 10.58
CA GLN A 30 30.47 36.91 10.59
C GLN A 30 30.11 36.14 9.32
N ARG A 31 30.54 36.63 8.15
CA ARG A 31 30.35 35.93 6.87
C ARG A 31 31.04 34.58 6.87
N LEU A 32 32.29 34.51 7.32
CA LEU A 32 33.03 33.23 7.39
C LEU A 32 32.37 32.22 8.35
N ALA A 33 31.83 32.69 9.49
CA ALA A 33 31.10 31.83 10.42
C ALA A 33 29.80 31.27 9.81
N LEU A 34 29.07 32.09 9.03
CA LEU A 34 27.85 31.66 8.33
C LEU A 34 28.17 30.68 7.19
N PHE A 35 29.24 30.89 6.42
CA PHE A 35 29.66 29.93 5.39
C PHE A 35 30.03 28.57 6.00
N LYS A 36 30.69 28.57 7.16
CA LYS A 36 31.06 27.33 7.86
C LYS A 36 29.82 26.57 8.38
N SER A 37 28.81 27.28 8.90
CA SER A 37 27.56 26.65 9.36
C SER A 37 26.72 26.09 8.21
N ILE A 38 26.67 26.79 7.07
CA ILE A 38 25.97 26.35 5.86
C ILE A 38 26.62 25.08 5.27
N HIS A 39 27.94 25.01 5.26
CA HIS A 39 28.65 23.80 4.81
C HIS A 39 28.44 22.60 5.73
N GLN A 40 28.44 22.81 7.05
CA GLN A 40 28.14 21.75 8.01
C GLN A 40 26.70 21.26 7.89
N MET A 41 25.73 22.15 7.67
CA MET A 41 24.33 21.77 7.42
C MET A 41 24.18 20.92 6.16
N ARG A 42 24.86 21.25 5.06
CA ARG A 42 24.80 20.42 3.84
C ARG A 42 25.31 19.00 4.11
N ARG A 43 26.45 18.85 4.79
CA ARG A 43 27.01 17.53 5.11
C ARG A 43 26.11 16.70 6.01
N TYR A 44 25.45 17.32 6.99
CA TYR A 44 24.47 16.64 7.84
C TYR A 44 23.17 16.29 7.10
N ARG A 45 22.69 17.16 6.21
CA ARG A 45 21.51 16.89 5.38
C ARG A 45 21.69 15.66 4.51
N TRP A 46 22.85 15.50 3.86
CA TRP A 46 23.15 14.31 3.07
C TRP A 46 23.20 13.03 3.92
N ARG A 47 23.78 13.08 5.13
CA ARG A 47 23.79 11.93 6.05
C ARG A 47 22.39 11.54 6.52
N LEU A 48 21.54 12.52 6.85
CA LEU A 48 20.15 12.28 7.25
C LEU A 48 19.33 11.70 6.10
N ILE A 49 19.48 12.22 4.89
CA ILE A 49 18.79 11.70 3.70
C ILE A 49 19.20 10.25 3.44
N CYS A 50 20.50 9.94 3.44
CA CYS A 50 20.96 8.56 3.26
C CYS A 50 20.41 7.63 4.35
N SER A 51 20.42 8.06 5.62
CA SER A 51 19.86 7.26 6.72
C SER A 51 18.36 7.00 6.55
N LEU A 52 17.59 7.99 6.09
CA LEU A 52 16.16 7.84 5.81
C LEU A 52 15.89 6.85 4.68
N ILE A 53 16.68 6.92 3.59
CA ILE A 53 16.54 6.00 2.46
C ILE A 53 16.81 4.55 2.89
N VAL A 54 17.84 4.32 3.72
CA VAL A 54 18.17 2.99 4.24
C VAL A 54 17.04 2.46 5.13
N LEU A 55 16.49 3.29 6.02
CA LEU A 55 15.33 2.92 6.85
C LEU A 55 14.10 2.57 6.01
N CYS A 56 13.80 3.34 4.97
CA CYS A 56 12.72 3.03 4.04
C CYS A 56 12.95 1.69 3.33
N ALA A 57 14.15 1.43 2.82
CA ALA A 57 14.48 0.16 2.17
C ALA A 57 14.32 -1.04 3.12
N LEU A 58 14.77 -0.91 4.37
CA LEU A 58 14.57 -1.94 5.39
C LEU A 58 13.09 -2.15 5.71
N SER A 59 12.30 -1.09 5.81
CA SER A 59 10.86 -1.22 6.06
C SER A 59 10.16 -1.97 4.92
N ILE A 60 10.56 -1.73 3.66
CA ILE A 60 10.02 -2.43 2.49
C ILE A 60 10.33 -3.92 2.58
N ILE A 61 11.52 -4.33 3.02
CA ILE A 61 11.88 -5.75 3.21
C ILE A 61 10.99 -6.41 4.28
N TRP A 62 10.68 -5.69 5.37
CA TRP A 62 9.79 -6.19 6.42
C TRP A 62 8.32 -6.26 5.97
N PHE A 63 7.90 -5.36 5.08
CA PHE A 63 6.52 -5.28 4.60
C PHE A 63 6.26 -6.06 3.31
N LEU A 64 7.29 -6.51 2.58
CA LEU A 64 7.12 -7.45 1.48
C LEU A 64 6.98 -8.86 2.07
N PRO A 65 5.78 -9.47 2.05
CA PRO A 65 5.68 -10.90 2.29
C PRO A 65 6.51 -11.60 1.21
N LEU A 66 7.60 -12.26 1.60
CA LEU A 66 8.32 -13.15 0.71
C LEU A 66 7.33 -14.24 0.27
N PRO A 67 7.13 -14.46 -1.04
CA PRO A 67 6.34 -15.60 -1.49
C PRO A 67 7.08 -16.87 -1.08
N ASP A 68 6.53 -17.57 -0.09
CA ASP A 68 6.97 -18.91 0.30
C ASP A 68 6.69 -19.87 -0.86
N GLU A 69 7.68 -20.03 -1.74
CA GLU A 69 7.82 -21.12 -2.71
C GLU A 69 8.16 -22.44 -1.97
N THR A 70 7.49 -22.73 -0.86
CA THR A 70 7.59 -24.02 -0.15
C THR A 70 6.26 -24.75 -0.26
N GLN A 71 5.98 -25.22 -1.47
CA GLN A 71 4.97 -26.25 -1.73
C GLN A 71 5.35 -27.56 -1.03
N ALA A 72 5.06 -27.72 0.26
CA ALA A 72 5.00 -29.04 0.87
C ALA A 72 4.32 -28.96 2.24
N ILE A 73 3.20 -29.68 2.36
CA ILE A 73 2.69 -30.18 3.64
C ILE A 73 2.09 -29.10 4.56
N GLN A 74 0.79 -28.82 4.37
CA GLN A 74 -0.18 -28.84 5.49
C GLN A 74 -1.60 -28.64 4.95
N THR A 75 -2.16 -29.77 4.51
CA THR A 75 -3.58 -30.09 4.63
C THR A 75 -4.06 -29.79 6.05
N ILE A 76 -5.22 -29.12 6.20
CA ILE A 76 -6.17 -29.14 7.36
C ILE A 76 -6.57 -27.76 7.96
N HIS A 77 -5.86 -26.64 7.77
CA HIS A 77 -6.30 -25.31 8.30
C HIS A 77 -6.66 -24.25 7.23
N GLN A 78 -7.36 -24.65 6.17
CA GLN A 78 -7.74 -23.79 5.03
C GLN A 78 -8.91 -22.81 5.25
N HIS A 79 -9.22 -22.40 6.50
CA HIS A 79 -10.24 -21.37 6.72
C HIS A 79 -9.69 -19.94 6.85
N GLN A 80 -8.39 -19.75 7.10
CA GLN A 80 -7.84 -18.41 7.38
C GLN A 80 -6.82 -17.89 6.35
N ALA A 81 -6.19 -18.74 5.55
CA ALA A 81 -5.17 -18.31 4.59
C ALA A 81 -5.74 -17.81 3.24
N THR A 82 -7.00 -18.12 2.91
CA THR A 82 -7.64 -17.72 1.63
C THR A 82 -8.00 -16.23 1.57
N VAL A 83 -7.91 -15.50 2.69
CA VAL A 83 -8.19 -14.07 2.75
C VAL A 83 -6.99 -13.23 2.30
N MET A 84 -5.75 -13.72 2.43
CA MET A 84 -4.56 -12.88 2.19
C MET A 84 -4.04 -12.89 0.74
N THR A 85 -4.45 -13.84 -0.10
CA THR A 85 -4.01 -13.90 -1.52
C THR A 85 -5.07 -13.42 -2.52
N GLY A 86 -6.28 -13.06 -2.07
CA GLY A 86 -7.39 -12.73 -2.96
C GLY A 86 -7.88 -13.90 -3.84
N LEU A 87 -7.27 -15.09 -3.71
CA LEU A 87 -7.72 -16.35 -4.31
C LEU A 87 -8.64 -17.10 -3.32
N GLN A 88 -9.78 -16.51 -2.99
CA GLN A 88 -10.76 -17.21 -2.17
C GLN A 88 -11.44 -18.30 -3.02
N LYS A 89 -11.16 -19.56 -2.70
CA LYS A 89 -11.92 -20.70 -3.22
C LYS A 89 -13.26 -20.75 -2.50
N VAL A 90 -14.35 -20.65 -3.25
CA VAL A 90 -15.72 -20.70 -2.72
C VAL A 90 -16.45 -21.85 -3.40
N CYS A 91 -17.03 -22.74 -2.60
CA CYS A 91 -17.81 -23.89 -3.05
C CYS A 91 -19.14 -23.89 -2.31
N ASP A 92 -20.22 -23.51 -2.97
CA ASP A 92 -21.57 -23.55 -2.42
C ASP A 92 -22.59 -23.62 -3.56
N GLN A 93 -23.87 -23.51 -3.24
CA GLN A 93 -24.93 -23.35 -4.23
C GLN A 93 -24.68 -22.12 -5.11
N PRO A 94 -25.00 -22.17 -6.42
CA PRO A 94 -24.72 -21.10 -7.37
C PRO A 94 -25.20 -19.73 -6.88
N THR A 95 -26.41 -19.66 -6.29
CA THR A 95 -26.97 -18.41 -5.77
C THR A 95 -26.11 -17.78 -4.68
N LYS A 96 -25.60 -18.58 -3.74
CA LYS A 96 -24.74 -18.10 -2.66
C LYS A 96 -23.36 -17.69 -3.17
N VAL A 97 -22.79 -18.47 -4.10
CA VAL A 97 -21.50 -18.12 -4.72
C VAL A 97 -21.59 -16.76 -5.39
N PHE A 98 -22.63 -16.50 -6.19
CA PHE A 98 -22.82 -15.20 -6.84
C PHE A 98 -23.04 -14.07 -5.82
N GLN A 99 -23.77 -14.32 -4.74
CA GLN A 99 -23.97 -13.34 -3.64
C GLN A 99 -22.67 -13.00 -2.92
N VAL A 100 -21.80 -13.99 -2.66
CA VAL A 100 -20.47 -13.77 -2.03
C VAL A 100 -19.62 -12.80 -2.86
N PHE A 101 -19.75 -12.81 -4.18
CA PHE A 101 -19.07 -11.89 -5.08
C PHE A 101 -19.88 -10.63 -5.44
N GLY A 102 -20.98 -10.37 -4.73
CA GLY A 102 -21.79 -9.14 -4.88
C GLY A 102 -22.71 -9.12 -6.10
N TYR A 103 -22.94 -10.26 -6.76
CA TYR A 103 -23.85 -10.34 -7.90
C TYR A 103 -25.29 -10.64 -7.47
N PRO A 104 -26.30 -10.00 -8.08
CA PRO A 104 -27.70 -10.26 -7.75
C PRO A 104 -28.12 -11.65 -8.22
N SER A 105 -29.10 -12.25 -7.53
CA SER A 105 -29.63 -13.58 -7.87
C SER A 105 -30.17 -13.67 -9.31
N SER A 106 -30.56 -12.55 -9.92
CA SER A 106 -31.01 -12.48 -11.32
C SER A 106 -29.89 -12.72 -12.35
N ARG A 107 -28.62 -12.54 -11.97
CA ARG A 107 -27.44 -12.82 -12.81
C ARG A 107 -27.00 -14.27 -12.73
N VAL A 108 -27.64 -15.09 -11.88
CA VAL A 108 -27.29 -16.51 -11.74
C VAL A 108 -27.78 -17.24 -12.99
N PRO A 109 -26.89 -17.86 -13.76
CA PRO A 109 -27.26 -18.58 -14.97
C PRO A 109 -28.09 -19.83 -14.65
N ALA A 110 -28.94 -20.23 -15.59
CA ALA A 110 -29.73 -21.46 -15.47
C ALA A 110 -28.81 -22.68 -15.29
N LYS A 111 -29.32 -23.70 -14.58
CA LYS A 111 -28.60 -24.96 -14.32
C LYS A 111 -28.01 -25.61 -15.58
N ALA A 112 -28.71 -25.50 -16.72
CA ALA A 112 -28.25 -26.01 -18.00
C ALA A 112 -26.96 -25.34 -18.52
N LEU A 113 -26.77 -24.04 -18.23
CA LEU A 113 -25.55 -23.31 -18.59
C LEU A 113 -24.41 -23.64 -17.63
N LEU A 114 -24.71 -23.79 -16.34
CA LEU A 114 -23.72 -24.24 -15.34
C LEU A 114 -23.22 -25.66 -15.62
N ALA A 115 -24.08 -26.54 -16.13
CA ALA A 115 -23.71 -27.91 -16.52
C ALA A 115 -22.70 -27.99 -17.68
N ARG A 116 -22.44 -26.88 -18.38
CA ARG A 116 -21.37 -26.80 -19.40
C ARG A 116 -19.99 -26.59 -18.77
N LEU A 117 -19.92 -26.23 -17.49
CA LEU A 117 -18.66 -26.11 -16.77
C LEU A 117 -18.05 -27.49 -16.50
N PRO A 118 -16.71 -27.60 -16.43
CA PRO A 118 -16.06 -28.86 -16.09
C PRO A 118 -16.50 -29.34 -14.71
N THR A 119 -16.56 -30.65 -14.54
CA THR A 119 -16.85 -31.25 -13.23
C THR A 119 -15.61 -31.16 -12.32
N PRO A 120 -15.78 -31.17 -10.99
CA PRO A 120 -14.65 -31.15 -10.05
C PRO A 120 -13.68 -32.31 -10.23
N THR A 121 -14.11 -33.43 -10.82
CA THR A 121 -13.25 -34.57 -11.17
C THR A 121 -12.33 -34.28 -12.35
N GLN A 122 -12.74 -33.40 -13.26
CA GLN A 122 -12.01 -33.06 -14.49
C GLN A 122 -11.02 -31.91 -14.29
N LEU A 123 -11.35 -30.94 -13.42
CA LEU A 123 -10.54 -29.75 -13.23
C LEU A 123 -10.27 -29.52 -11.75
N HIS A 124 -8.98 -29.55 -11.38
CA HIS A 124 -8.54 -29.11 -10.07
C HIS A 124 -8.44 -27.58 -10.05
N LEU A 125 -9.31 -26.97 -9.24
CA LEU A 125 -9.37 -25.53 -9.02
C LEU A 125 -8.07 -25.05 -8.35
N GLN A 126 -7.14 -24.51 -9.14
CA GLN A 126 -5.83 -24.03 -8.66
C GLN A 126 -5.59 -22.56 -9.00
N LYS A 127 -6.18 -22.05 -10.08
CA LYS A 127 -5.92 -20.70 -10.59
C LYS A 127 -7.16 -19.81 -10.55
N GLN A 128 -6.96 -18.49 -10.49
CA GLN A 128 -8.07 -17.54 -10.63
C GLN A 128 -8.79 -17.74 -11.96
N GLY A 129 -10.12 -17.76 -11.93
CA GLY A 129 -10.94 -17.98 -13.13
C GLY A 129 -11.31 -19.44 -13.39
N ASP A 130 -10.68 -20.39 -12.68
CA ASP A 130 -11.12 -21.77 -12.69
C ASP A 130 -12.50 -21.88 -12.02
N MET A 131 -13.42 -22.55 -12.70
CA MET A 131 -14.77 -22.80 -12.22
C MET A 131 -15.18 -24.22 -12.54
N THR A 132 -15.77 -24.90 -11.56
CA THR A 132 -16.36 -26.22 -11.73
C THR A 132 -17.77 -26.27 -11.19
N TYR A 133 -18.61 -27.10 -11.79
CA TYR A 133 -19.97 -27.30 -11.33
C TYR A 133 -20.28 -28.78 -11.24
N ASP A 134 -20.80 -29.20 -10.09
CA ASP A 134 -21.34 -30.54 -9.89
C ASP A 134 -22.88 -30.49 -10.02
N PRO A 135 -23.45 -31.00 -11.12
CA PRO A 135 -24.90 -30.99 -11.35
C PRO A 135 -25.67 -31.94 -10.43
N ALA A 136 -25.01 -32.97 -9.86
CA ALA A 136 -25.62 -33.93 -8.96
C ALA A 136 -25.81 -33.33 -7.56
N LYS A 137 -24.81 -32.59 -7.07
CA LYS A 137 -24.85 -31.93 -5.75
C LYS A 137 -25.33 -30.47 -5.81
N ASN A 138 -25.50 -29.92 -7.01
CA ASN A 138 -25.80 -28.49 -7.24
C ASN A 138 -24.79 -27.56 -6.54
N VAL A 139 -23.50 -27.90 -6.66
CA VAL A 139 -22.40 -27.14 -6.06
C VAL A 139 -21.61 -26.48 -7.17
N LEU A 140 -21.49 -25.16 -7.10
CA LEU A 140 -20.61 -24.36 -7.92
C LEU A 140 -19.36 -24.05 -7.10
N CYS A 141 -18.20 -24.37 -7.65
CA CYS A 141 -16.92 -24.03 -7.07
C CYS A 141 -16.16 -23.08 -7.99
N THR A 142 -15.58 -22.03 -7.43
CA THR A 142 -14.80 -21.03 -8.16
C THR A 142 -13.62 -20.56 -7.34
N VAL A 143 -12.57 -20.11 -8.01
CA VAL A 143 -11.45 -19.40 -7.38
C VAL A 143 -11.45 -17.95 -7.87
N GLY A 144 -11.84 -17.03 -6.98
CA GLY A 144 -12.00 -15.61 -7.30
C GLY A 144 -13.25 -15.28 -8.13
N TRP A 145 -13.43 -13.99 -8.40
CA TRP A 145 -14.59 -13.42 -9.09
C TRP A 145 -14.47 -13.43 -10.63
N THR A 146 -13.24 -13.50 -11.14
CA THR A 146 -12.91 -13.33 -12.57
C THR A 146 -13.58 -14.37 -13.47
N GLY A 147 -13.69 -15.62 -13.00
CA GLY A 147 -14.35 -16.70 -13.75
C GLY A 147 -15.85 -16.44 -13.93
N ILE A 148 -16.50 -15.96 -12.87
CA ILE A 148 -17.94 -15.62 -12.90
C ILE A 148 -18.17 -14.48 -13.89
N TYR A 149 -17.33 -13.44 -13.79
CA TYR A 149 -17.46 -12.25 -14.61
C TYR A 149 -17.28 -12.54 -16.10
N THR A 150 -16.19 -13.21 -16.47
CA THR A 150 -15.84 -13.50 -17.86
C THR A 150 -16.77 -14.51 -18.54
N ARG A 151 -17.37 -15.44 -17.78
CA ARG A 151 -18.23 -16.49 -18.36
C ARG A 151 -19.71 -16.12 -18.38
N PHE A 152 -20.18 -15.33 -17.41
CA PHE A 152 -21.62 -15.11 -17.20
C PHE A 152 -22.06 -13.64 -17.23
N ILE A 153 -21.14 -12.66 -17.10
CA ILE A 153 -21.48 -11.24 -16.97
C ILE A 153 -21.05 -10.44 -18.20
N GLN A 154 -19.83 -10.68 -18.67
CA GLN A 154 -19.35 -10.28 -20.00
C GLN A 154 -19.18 -11.55 -20.85
N PRO A 155 -20.26 -12.19 -21.32
CA PRO A 155 -20.09 -13.15 -22.39
C PRO A 155 -19.43 -12.39 -23.55
N ALA A 156 -18.19 -12.72 -23.87
CA ALA A 156 -17.50 -12.11 -25.00
C ALA A 156 -18.40 -12.31 -26.23
N GLU A 157 -18.90 -11.21 -26.80
CA GLU A 157 -19.64 -11.22 -28.06
C GLU A 157 -18.79 -11.95 -29.09
N LYS A 158 -19.24 -13.13 -29.51
CA LYS A 158 -18.81 -13.83 -30.71
C LYS A 158 -20.00 -14.52 -31.32
#